data_AF-A0A7S2RSB4-F1
#
_entry.id   AF-A0A7S2RSB4-F1
#
_cell.length_a   1.000
_cell.length_b   1.000
_cell.length_c   1.000
_cell.angle_alpha   90.00
_cell.angle_beta   90.00
_cell.angle_gamma   90.00
#
_symmetry.space_group_name_H-M   'P 1'
#
loop_
_entity.id
_entity.type
_entity.pdbx_description
1 polymer ?
#
loop_
_entity_poly.entity_id
_entity_poly.type
_entity_poly.pdbx_seq_one_letter_code
_entity_poly.pdbx_strand_id
1 'polypeptide(L)'
;MTNVSIVPADKKNKEELLVEGRGDVDAHDNSNDDDDTKKNSSMTIICDAGYGFPRAKRPRRERIGAVSRQLYNYLIWKKQQSPPQQSSQPSIVNNNDVHLHMMGSMEDWKCIQDRIQELLLSTTTNNTGNNSTTDSINNNNNNNNNNNIEYLCPLAFPKMIQSNNNNNNNSNSRKKKKMRVCYLSPDADNVLSLEDGPPDVVIVGMLVDRLTQLNRSKERSLDIDENIYCARLPLHTIGASDLSSNEPLNIDTVLELITRWHWNFVGGKKEETAFRMATLYAMATHRKRHPNRTLHNNEQQLFSSNNQS
;
A
#
# COMPACT_ATOMS: atom_id res chain seq x y z
N MET A 1 -8.25 22.32 -9.67
CA MET A 1 -6.93 22.63 -9.10
C MET A 1 -6.99 22.31 -7.62
N THR A 2 -6.41 21.19 -7.18
CA THR A 2 -6.40 20.79 -5.78
C THR A 2 -5.06 21.23 -5.16
N ASN A 3 -5.16 22.14 -4.19
CA ASN A 3 -4.03 22.62 -3.40
C ASN A 3 -3.58 21.53 -2.42
N VAL A 4 -2.26 21.35 -2.30
CA VAL A 4 -1.63 20.46 -1.31
C VAL A 4 -1.24 21.29 -0.09
N SER A 5 -1.70 20.87 1.09
CA SER A 5 -1.35 21.44 2.38
C SER A 5 -0.28 20.58 3.04
N ILE A 6 0.85 21.20 3.42
CA ILE A 6 1.88 20.61 4.27
C ILE A 6 1.67 21.21 5.66
N VAL A 7 1.23 20.41 6.63
CA VAL A 7 1.13 20.82 8.03
C VAL A 7 2.25 20.15 8.83
N PRO A 8 3.22 20.89 9.38
CA PRO A 8 4.13 20.39 10.39
C PRO A 8 3.34 20.03 11.64
N ALA A 9 3.60 18.86 12.22
CA ALA A 9 3.00 18.45 13.47
C ALA A 9 3.63 19.23 14.64
N ASP A 10 3.07 20.40 14.95
CA ASP A 10 3.37 21.14 16.19
C ASP A 10 2.18 21.20 17.15
N LYS A 11 2.54 21.25 18.44
CA LYS A 11 1.75 20.91 19.63
C LYS A 11 0.79 22.05 20.09
N LYS A 12 -0.22 21.64 20.90
CA LYS A 12 -1.03 22.41 21.90
C LYS A 12 -2.19 23.26 21.30
N ASN A 13 -3.42 23.35 21.86
CA ASN A 13 -3.94 23.23 23.23
C ASN A 13 -5.33 22.56 23.25
N LYS A 14 -5.64 21.83 24.33
CA LYS A 14 -7.00 21.46 24.76
C LYS A 14 -7.27 22.25 26.05
N GLU A 15 -8.32 23.07 26.06
CA GLU A 15 -9.01 23.47 27.29
C GLU A 15 -10.44 22.90 27.26
N GLU A 16 -10.86 22.43 28.43
CA GLU A 16 -12.11 21.79 28.77
C GLU A 16 -13.32 22.72 28.65
N LEU A 17 -14.49 22.14 28.31
CA LEU A 17 -15.74 22.55 28.95
C LEU A 17 -16.69 21.33 29.00
N LEU A 18 -16.87 20.78 30.20
CA LEU A 18 -17.89 19.79 30.53
C LEU A 18 -19.21 20.52 30.83
N VAL A 19 -20.28 20.14 30.15
CA VAL A 19 -21.66 20.47 30.53
C VAL A 19 -22.44 19.17 30.57
N GLU A 20 -22.86 18.77 31.78
CA GLU A 20 -23.77 17.64 32.00
C GLU A 20 -25.21 18.08 31.74
N GLY A 21 -25.94 17.29 30.94
CA GLY A 21 -27.38 17.43 30.76
C GLY A 21 -28.03 16.05 30.72
N ARG A 22 -28.77 15.71 31.78
CA ARG A 22 -29.65 14.54 31.85
C ARG A 22 -30.96 14.85 31.13
N GLY A 23 -31.39 13.94 30.26
CA GLY A 23 -32.72 13.96 29.65
C GLY A 23 -33.12 12.54 29.28
N ASP A 24 -34.04 11.98 30.05
CA ASP A 24 -34.74 10.73 29.75
C ASP A 24 -35.79 11.01 28.66
N VAL A 25 -35.73 10.30 27.54
CA VAL A 25 -36.85 10.25 26.58
C VAL A 25 -36.95 8.85 25.99
N ASP A 26 -38.06 8.19 26.27
CA ASP A 26 -38.52 6.96 25.63
C ASP A 26 -38.95 7.25 24.19
N ALA A 27 -38.42 6.51 23.22
CA ALA A 27 -38.94 6.51 21.84
C ALA A 27 -38.79 5.12 21.20
N HIS A 28 -39.93 4.54 20.82
CA HIS A 28 -40.03 3.41 19.90
C HIS A 28 -39.67 3.88 18.49
N ASP A 29 -38.61 3.30 17.90
CA ASP A 29 -38.18 3.60 16.53
C ASP A 29 -38.23 2.34 15.66
N ASN A 30 -39.04 2.42 14.60
CA ASN A 30 -39.25 1.40 13.58
C ASN A 30 -38.62 1.94 12.29
N SER A 31 -37.28 1.93 12.19
CA SER A 31 -36.57 2.40 10.99
C SER A 31 -35.99 1.23 10.19
N ASN A 32 -36.51 1.05 8.97
CA ASN A 32 -35.88 0.29 7.89
C ASN A 32 -34.70 1.14 7.34
N ASP A 33 -33.69 1.40 8.18
CA ASP A 33 -32.48 2.18 7.84
C ASP A 33 -31.40 1.30 7.18
N ASP A 34 -31.79 0.55 6.14
CA ASP A 34 -30.84 -0.20 5.30
C ASP A 34 -30.22 0.67 4.18
N ASP A 35 -30.33 2.01 4.26
CA ASP A 35 -29.66 2.92 3.33
C ASP A 35 -28.18 3.10 3.69
N ASP A 36 -27.44 2.00 3.49
CA ASP A 36 -26.39 1.86 2.46
C ASP A 36 -25.56 3.10 2.12
N THR A 37 -25.25 3.93 3.11
CA THR A 37 -24.16 4.91 3.03
C THR A 37 -22.85 4.13 2.90
N LYS A 38 -22.53 3.75 1.65
CA LYS A 38 -21.24 3.22 1.18
C LYS A 38 -20.14 4.14 1.66
N LYS A 39 -19.68 3.86 2.87
CA LYS A 39 -18.67 4.65 3.55
C LYS A 39 -17.41 4.54 2.70
N ASN A 40 -16.95 5.67 2.21
CA ASN A 40 -15.73 5.77 1.40
C ASN A 40 -14.57 5.11 2.18
N SER A 41 -14.26 3.87 1.80
CA SER A 41 -13.16 3.12 2.41
C SER A 41 -11.90 3.53 1.66
N SER A 42 -11.09 4.40 2.25
CA SER A 42 -9.73 4.61 1.76
C SER A 42 -8.84 3.47 2.24
N MET A 43 -7.73 3.26 1.54
CA MET A 43 -6.69 2.30 1.93
C MET A 43 -5.36 3.00 2.06
N THR A 44 -4.59 2.66 3.09
CA THR A 44 -3.22 3.15 3.27
C THR A 44 -2.24 2.02 3.04
N ILE A 45 -1.28 2.22 2.13
CA ILE A 45 -0.13 1.34 1.96
C ILE A 45 1.12 2.05 2.46
N ILE A 46 1.89 1.37 3.31
CA ILE A 46 3.12 1.88 3.90
C ILE A 46 4.29 1.04 3.39
N CYS A 47 5.22 1.69 2.71
CA CYS A 47 6.42 1.08 2.18
C CYS A 47 7.55 1.17 3.22
N ASP A 48 7.89 0.04 3.85
CA ASP A 48 8.93 -0.05 4.88
C ASP A 48 10.34 -0.24 4.29
N ALA A 49 11.11 0.83 4.26
CA ALA A 49 12.53 0.84 3.92
C ALA A 49 13.44 0.70 5.16
N GLY A 50 12.87 0.45 6.34
CA GLY A 50 13.55 0.47 7.64
C GLY A 50 14.29 -0.80 8.03
N TYR A 51 14.42 -1.79 7.14
CA TYR A 51 15.11 -3.07 7.40
C TYR A 51 16.60 -2.96 7.76
N GLY A 52 17.14 -1.74 7.79
CA GLY A 52 18.55 -1.49 7.67
C GLY A 52 19.05 -2.00 6.31
N PHE A 53 20.02 -1.31 5.74
CA PHE A 53 20.80 -1.95 4.70
C PHE A 53 21.74 -2.92 5.41
N PRO A 54 21.56 -4.26 5.30
CA PRO A 54 22.52 -5.16 5.91
C PRO A 54 23.89 -4.81 5.35
N ARG A 55 24.96 -5.16 6.07
CA ARG A 55 26.35 -5.15 5.56
C ARG A 55 26.55 -6.17 4.41
N ALA A 56 25.51 -6.43 3.62
CA ALA A 56 25.47 -7.32 2.50
C ALA A 56 26.30 -6.78 1.33
N LYS A 57 26.81 -7.72 0.52
CA LYS A 57 27.73 -7.52 -0.62
C LYS A 57 27.31 -6.42 -1.62
N ARG A 58 26.02 -6.09 -1.73
CA ARG A 58 25.54 -5.10 -2.70
C ARG A 58 25.71 -3.67 -2.17
N PRO A 59 26.27 -2.74 -2.97
CA PRO A 59 26.30 -1.34 -2.62
C PRO A 59 24.88 -0.83 -2.35
N ARG A 60 24.73 -0.02 -1.30
CA ARG A 60 23.47 0.65 -0.93
C ARG A 60 22.74 1.26 -2.13
N ARG A 61 23.50 1.91 -3.02
CA ARG A 61 23.00 2.53 -4.26
C ARG A 61 22.26 1.57 -5.18
N GLU A 62 22.74 0.33 -5.34
CA GLU A 62 22.09 -0.65 -6.23
C GLU A 62 20.71 -1.06 -5.69
N ARG A 63 20.60 -1.25 -4.37
CA ARG A 63 19.33 -1.60 -3.72
C ARG A 63 18.32 -0.46 -3.81
N ILE A 64 18.74 0.78 -3.53
CA ILE A 64 17.90 1.96 -3.73
C ILE A 64 17.42 2.00 -5.19
N GLY A 65 18.32 1.80 -6.16
CA GLY A 65 17.97 1.74 -7.57
C GLY A 65 16.91 0.68 -7.89
N ALA A 66 17.02 -0.51 -7.31
CA ALA A 66 16.07 -1.60 -7.51
C ALA A 66 14.70 -1.31 -6.88
N VAL A 67 14.67 -0.83 -5.63
CA VAL A 67 13.43 -0.45 -4.93
C VAL A 67 12.74 0.71 -5.66
N SER A 68 13.47 1.78 -5.97
CA SER A 68 12.95 2.93 -6.72
C SER A 68 12.37 2.52 -8.07
N ARG A 69 13.00 1.57 -8.78
CA ARG A 69 12.47 1.09 -10.06
C ARG A 69 11.15 0.35 -9.89
N GLN A 70 11.02 -0.50 -8.86
CA GLN A 70 9.76 -1.20 -8.59
C GLN A 70 8.64 -0.21 -8.16
N LEU A 71 8.94 0.74 -7.27
CA LEU A 71 7.98 1.79 -6.91
C LEU A 71 7.59 2.65 -8.12
N TYR A 72 8.54 3.04 -8.95
CA TYR A 72 8.28 3.74 -10.22
C TYR A 72 7.34 2.93 -11.12
N ASN A 73 7.58 1.63 -11.31
CA ASN A 73 6.70 0.76 -12.11
C ASN A 73 5.26 0.75 -11.57
N TYR A 74 5.08 0.69 -10.25
CA TYR A 74 3.76 0.75 -9.62
C TYR A 74 3.09 2.11 -9.83
N LEU A 75 3.82 3.22 -9.65
CA LEU A 75 3.28 4.57 -9.82
C LEU A 75 2.85 4.85 -11.27
N ILE A 76 3.64 4.42 -12.25
CA ILE A 76 3.28 4.51 -13.68
C ILE A 76 2.03 3.67 -13.96
N TRP A 77 1.99 2.43 -13.48
CA TRP A 77 0.82 1.57 -13.62
C TRP A 77 -0.43 2.24 -13.02
N LYS A 78 -0.34 2.74 -11.78
CA LYS A 78 -1.46 3.39 -11.08
C LYS A 78 -1.96 4.61 -11.85
N LYS A 79 -1.06 5.45 -12.37
CA LYS A 79 -1.40 6.60 -13.21
C LYS A 79 -2.18 6.21 -14.46
N GLN A 80 -1.87 5.06 -15.07
CA GLN A 80 -2.59 4.55 -16.25
C GLN A 80 -4.00 4.01 -15.91
N GLN A 81 -4.28 3.70 -14.63
CA GLN A 81 -5.61 3.26 -14.22
C GLN A 81 -6.58 4.42 -13.95
N SER A 82 -6.07 5.64 -13.76
CA SER A 82 -6.92 6.81 -13.58
C SER A 82 -7.68 7.09 -14.88
N PRO A 83 -9.03 7.20 -14.85
CA PRO A 83 -9.77 7.58 -16.04
C PRO A 83 -9.26 8.93 -16.57
N PRO A 84 -9.20 9.14 -17.90
CA PRO A 84 -8.86 10.44 -18.45
C PRO A 84 -9.83 11.45 -17.84
N GLN A 85 -9.31 12.47 -17.17
CA GLN A 85 -10.14 13.54 -16.62
C GLN A 85 -10.82 14.25 -17.79
N GLN A 86 -12.04 13.83 -18.14
CA GLN A 86 -12.87 14.54 -19.10
C GLN A 86 -13.26 15.88 -18.45
N SER A 87 -12.84 16.96 -19.10
CA SER A 87 -12.56 18.26 -18.50
C SER A 87 -13.78 19.15 -18.20
N SER A 88 -14.96 18.62 -17.85
CA SER A 88 -16.15 19.49 -17.75
C SER A 88 -17.25 19.09 -16.78
N GLN A 89 -17.11 18.01 -16.00
CA GLN A 89 -18.09 17.66 -14.97
C GLN A 89 -17.40 17.57 -13.60
N PRO A 90 -17.99 18.16 -12.53
CA PRO A 90 -17.52 17.95 -11.17
C PRO A 90 -17.67 16.47 -10.84
N SER A 91 -16.54 15.76 -10.91
CA SER A 91 -16.44 14.33 -10.64
C SER A 91 -17.01 14.03 -9.26
N ILE A 92 -18.12 13.27 -9.24
CA ILE A 92 -18.53 12.52 -8.06
C ILE A 92 -17.31 11.74 -7.59
N VAL A 93 -16.93 11.95 -6.33
CA VAL A 93 -15.70 11.49 -5.67
C VAL A 93 -15.29 10.10 -6.17
N ASN A 94 -14.10 9.99 -6.77
CA ASN A 94 -13.51 8.70 -7.12
C ASN A 94 -13.14 8.00 -5.80
N ASN A 95 -14.07 7.21 -5.26
CA ASN A 95 -14.07 6.58 -3.94
C ASN A 95 -13.03 5.46 -3.73
N ASN A 96 -11.91 5.49 -4.45
CA ASN A 96 -10.92 4.41 -4.54
C ASN A 96 -9.51 4.91 -4.21
N ASP A 97 -9.41 5.84 -3.26
CA ASP A 97 -8.15 6.45 -2.86
C ASP A 97 -7.30 5.47 -2.05
N VAL A 98 -6.25 5.00 -2.72
CA VAL A 98 -5.14 4.29 -2.07
C VAL A 98 -4.04 5.30 -1.81
N HIS A 99 -3.75 5.56 -0.54
CA HIS A 99 -2.66 6.43 -0.11
C HIS A 99 -1.37 5.61 0.02
N LEU A 100 -0.27 6.15 -0.51
CA LEU A 100 1.04 5.52 -0.42
C LEU A 100 1.95 6.37 0.46
N HIS A 101 2.45 5.77 1.54
CA HIS A 101 3.40 6.38 2.46
C HIS A 101 4.69 5.58 2.48
N MET A 102 5.77 6.20 2.92
CA MET A 102 7.04 5.54 3.16
C MET A 102 7.42 5.63 4.63
N MET A 103 8.04 4.58 5.17
CA MET A 103 8.67 4.57 6.48
C MET A 103 10.12 4.09 6.36
N GLY A 104 11.02 4.57 7.22
CA GLY A 104 12.45 4.24 7.20
C GLY A 104 13.31 5.41 7.64
N SER A 105 14.63 5.28 7.48
CA SER A 105 15.56 6.39 7.75
C SER A 105 15.31 7.54 6.79
N MET A 106 15.56 8.78 7.24
CA MET A 106 15.31 9.96 6.41
C MET A 106 16.13 9.96 5.11
N GLU A 107 17.37 9.48 5.23
CA GLU A 107 18.30 9.38 4.11
C GLU A 107 17.80 8.37 3.06
N ASP A 108 17.30 7.20 3.49
CA ASP A 108 16.88 6.15 2.56
C ASP A 108 15.65 6.55 1.74
N TRP A 109 14.61 7.07 2.39
CA TRP A 109 13.41 7.46 1.66
C TRP A 109 13.69 8.63 0.73
N LYS A 110 14.55 9.59 1.13
CA LYS A 110 14.92 10.70 0.27
C LYS A 110 15.67 10.23 -0.97
N CYS A 111 16.66 9.35 -0.81
CA CYS A 111 17.35 8.77 -1.96
C CYS A 111 16.41 7.97 -2.87
N ILE A 112 15.45 7.23 -2.32
CA ILE A 112 14.45 6.50 -3.10
C ILE A 112 13.58 7.47 -3.90
N GLN A 113 13.11 8.55 -3.27
CA GLN A 113 12.28 9.58 -3.88
C GLN A 113 13.01 10.34 -4.98
N ASP A 114 14.22 10.85 -4.70
CA ASP A 114 15.04 11.58 -5.68
C ASP A 114 15.23 10.71 -6.94
N ARG A 115 15.49 9.42 -6.73
CA ARG A 115 15.64 8.46 -7.84
C ARG A 115 14.33 8.23 -8.60
N ILE A 116 13.17 8.18 -7.93
CA ILE A 116 11.87 8.08 -8.60
C ILE A 116 11.60 9.34 -9.44
N GLN A 117 11.91 10.52 -8.91
CA GLN A 117 11.77 11.79 -9.64
C GLN A 117 12.65 11.82 -10.88
N GLU A 118 13.92 11.40 -10.78
CA GLU A 118 14.83 11.27 -11.92
C GLU A 118 14.26 10.34 -13.01
N LEU A 119 13.72 9.18 -12.61
CA LEU A 119 13.08 8.24 -13.54
C LEU A 119 11.85 8.85 -14.24
N LEU A 120 11.04 9.61 -13.51
CA LEU A 120 9.89 10.32 -14.08
C LEU A 120 10.33 11.39 -15.10
N LEU A 121 11.35 12.19 -14.78
CA LEU A 121 11.88 13.22 -15.67
C LEU A 121 12.47 12.62 -16.95
N SER A 122 13.26 11.55 -16.83
CA SER A 122 13.90 10.89 -17.99
C SER A 122 12.89 10.27 -18.98
N THR A 123 11.71 9.88 -18.51
CA THR A 123 10.66 9.30 -19.35
C THR A 123 10.01 10.37 -20.24
N THR A 124 9.91 11.61 -19.76
CA THR A 124 9.33 12.73 -20.51
C THR A 124 10.24 13.15 -21.67
N THR A 125 11.57 13.20 -21.44
CA THR A 125 12.53 13.63 -22.47
C THR A 125 12.57 12.69 -23.68
N ASN A 126 12.49 11.38 -23.45
CA ASN A 126 12.60 10.39 -24.53
C ASN A 126 11.40 10.39 -25.49
N ASN A 127 10.23 10.86 -25.05
CA ASN A 127 9.05 10.90 -25.91
C ASN A 127 9.03 12.10 -26.87
N THR A 128 9.78 13.16 -26.59
CA THR A 128 9.81 14.38 -27.43
C THR A 128 10.78 14.27 -28.62
N GLY A 129 11.78 13.38 -28.54
CA GLY A 129 12.88 13.33 -29.51
C GLY A 129 12.59 12.68 -30.87
N ASN A 130 11.47 11.98 -31.04
CA ASN A 130 11.23 11.18 -32.26
C ASN A 130 10.24 11.79 -33.27
N ASN A 131 9.70 12.99 -33.01
CA ASN A 131 8.66 13.59 -33.87
C ASN A 131 9.01 15.00 -34.41
N SER A 132 10.29 15.39 -34.47
CA SER A 132 10.68 16.73 -34.96
C SER A 132 11.58 16.68 -36.20
N THR A 133 10.93 16.72 -37.37
CA THR A 133 11.43 17.40 -38.56
C THR A 133 10.37 18.43 -38.96
N THR A 134 10.24 19.53 -38.21
CA THR A 134 9.70 20.79 -38.72
C THR A 134 9.87 21.89 -37.68
N ASP A 135 10.37 23.02 -38.15
CA ASP A 135 10.65 24.24 -37.41
C ASP A 135 9.46 24.75 -36.59
N SER A 136 9.80 25.41 -35.47
CA SER A 136 9.12 26.60 -34.90
C SER A 136 8.43 26.48 -33.53
N ILE A 137 8.85 27.42 -32.68
CA ILE A 137 8.13 28.16 -31.62
C ILE A 137 8.01 27.52 -30.22
N ASN A 138 8.89 28.06 -29.38
CA ASN A 138 9.01 28.02 -27.94
C ASN A 138 7.69 28.37 -27.21
N ASN A 139 7.13 27.45 -26.43
CA ASN A 139 6.15 27.79 -25.38
C ASN A 139 6.29 26.83 -24.20
N ASN A 140 7.01 27.30 -23.17
CA ASN A 140 7.21 26.60 -21.90
C ASN A 140 6.01 26.84 -20.98
N ASN A 141 5.08 25.89 -20.91
CA ASN A 141 4.10 25.80 -19.83
C ASN A 141 4.27 24.44 -19.12
N ASN A 142 5.13 24.42 -18.10
CA ASN A 142 5.32 23.27 -17.22
C ASN A 142 4.14 23.14 -16.25
N ASN A 143 3.15 22.33 -16.62
CA ASN A 143 2.09 21.89 -15.70
C ASN A 143 2.61 20.70 -14.88
N ASN A 144 3.09 20.98 -13.65
CA ASN A 144 3.49 19.97 -12.68
C ASN A 144 2.25 19.28 -12.06
N ASN A 145 1.83 18.16 -12.66
CA ASN A 145 0.94 17.22 -11.98
C ASN A 145 1.74 16.40 -10.96
N ASN A 146 1.72 16.82 -9.71
CA ASN A 146 2.33 16.09 -8.59
C ASN A 146 1.51 14.83 -8.29
N ASN A 147 2.15 13.66 -8.40
CA ASN A 147 1.62 12.44 -7.79
C ASN A 147 1.84 12.57 -6.27
N ASN A 148 0.75 12.71 -5.49
CA ASN A 148 0.82 12.88 -4.04
C ASN A 148 1.35 11.61 -3.36
N ILE A 149 2.60 11.65 -2.91
CA ILE A 149 3.14 10.72 -1.92
C ILE A 149 3.19 11.51 -0.60
N GLU A 150 2.42 11.08 0.39
CA GLU A 150 2.36 11.72 1.71
C GLU A 150 3.35 11.05 2.68
N TYR A 151 3.96 11.86 3.54
CA TYR A 151 5.10 11.43 4.36
C TYR A 151 4.68 11.15 5.80
N LEU A 152 5.10 10.01 6.35
CA LEU A 152 4.94 9.69 7.77
C LEU A 152 6.32 9.64 8.44
N CYS A 153 6.49 10.44 9.49
CA CYS A 153 7.67 10.35 10.34
C CYS A 153 7.64 9.01 11.11
N PRO A 154 8.73 8.20 11.16
CA PRO A 154 8.76 6.93 11.87
C PRO A 154 8.32 7.02 13.34
N LEU A 155 8.59 8.16 13.99
CA LEU A 155 8.20 8.42 15.39
C LEU A 155 6.71 8.72 15.59
N ALA A 156 5.96 8.98 14.51
CA ALA A 156 4.52 9.28 14.57
C ALA A 156 3.65 8.01 14.45
N PHE A 157 4.21 6.91 13.96
CA PHE A 157 3.44 5.70 13.64
C PHE A 157 2.83 4.97 14.85
N PRO A 158 3.57 4.77 15.97
CA PRO A 158 3.00 4.08 17.15
C PRO A 158 1.80 4.83 17.74
N LYS A 159 1.79 6.17 17.65
CA LYS A 159 0.69 7.00 18.18
C LYS A 159 -0.60 6.89 17.37
N MET A 160 -0.51 6.59 16.08
CA MET A 160 -1.69 6.43 15.21
C MET A 160 -2.44 5.12 15.51
N ILE A 161 -1.71 4.05 15.85
CA ILE A 161 -2.29 2.74 16.19
C ILE A 161 -2.89 2.76 17.61
N GLN A 162 -2.23 3.41 18.57
CA GLN A 162 -2.62 3.37 19.99
C GLN A 162 -3.84 4.23 20.33
N SER A 163 -4.20 5.22 19.53
CA SER A 163 -5.24 6.20 19.89
C SER A 163 -6.70 5.67 19.85
N ASN A 164 -6.96 4.42 19.44
CA ASN A 164 -8.32 3.99 19.10
C ASN A 164 -9.00 2.99 20.06
N ASN A 165 -8.35 2.59 21.18
CA ASN A 165 -8.83 1.44 21.95
C ASN A 165 -9.32 1.70 23.39
N ASN A 166 -9.19 2.91 23.94
CA ASN A 166 -9.63 3.18 25.32
C ASN A 166 -10.60 4.36 25.40
N ASN A 167 -11.73 4.11 26.07
CA ASN A 167 -12.80 5.03 26.51
C ASN A 167 -13.99 5.24 25.55
N ASN A 168 -15.07 4.47 25.77
CA ASN A 168 -16.33 5.06 26.26
C ASN A 168 -17.39 3.98 26.53
N ASN A 169 -17.65 3.75 27.81
CA ASN A 169 -18.85 3.07 28.30
C ASN A 169 -19.95 4.12 28.49
N ASN A 170 -20.66 4.50 27.43
CA ASN A 170 -22.08 4.86 27.51
C ASN A 170 -22.65 5.27 26.15
N SER A 171 -23.93 4.93 25.98
CA SER A 171 -24.92 5.29 24.96
C SER A 171 -24.71 4.82 23.50
N ASN A 172 -25.58 3.90 23.07
CA ASN A 172 -26.07 3.61 21.69
C ASN A 172 -25.09 3.77 20.51
N SER A 173 -23.80 3.49 20.73
CA SER A 173 -22.76 3.79 19.77
C SER A 173 -22.72 2.73 18.68
N ARG A 174 -23.01 3.16 17.43
CA ARG A 174 -22.70 2.41 16.22
C ARG A 174 -21.28 1.86 16.36
N LYS A 175 -21.13 0.53 16.44
CA LYS A 175 -19.84 -0.14 16.64
C LYS A 175 -18.85 0.40 15.61
N LYS A 176 -17.89 1.22 16.06
CA LYS A 176 -16.84 1.72 15.16
C LYS A 176 -16.06 0.51 14.68
N LYS A 177 -16.04 0.29 13.36
CA LYS A 177 -15.20 -0.75 12.74
C LYS A 177 -13.75 -0.53 13.20
N LYS A 178 -13.15 -1.54 13.83
CA LYS A 178 -11.75 -1.51 14.24
C LYS A 178 -10.88 -1.46 13.00
N MET A 179 -9.96 -0.49 12.94
CA MET A 179 -8.99 -0.36 11.85
C MET A 179 -8.06 -1.58 11.84
N ARG A 180 -7.92 -2.23 10.68
CA ARG A 180 -7.08 -3.40 10.50
C ARG A 180 -5.75 -3.00 9.89
N VAL A 181 -4.68 -3.16 10.66
CA VAL A 181 -3.30 -2.94 10.22
C VAL A 181 -2.66 -4.31 10.02
N CYS A 182 -2.04 -4.53 8.87
CA CYS A 182 -1.35 -5.77 8.56
C CYS A 182 0.04 -5.52 7.97
N TYR A 183 1.05 -6.20 8.50
CA TYR A 183 2.36 -6.30 7.88
C TYR A 183 2.42 -7.55 6.99
N LEU A 184 2.73 -7.40 5.71
CA LEU A 184 2.83 -8.52 4.79
C LEU A 184 4.21 -9.19 4.87
N SER A 185 4.21 -10.50 5.08
CA SER A 185 5.41 -11.34 4.97
C SER A 185 5.03 -12.66 4.30
N PRO A 186 5.83 -13.18 3.33
CA PRO A 186 5.60 -14.50 2.78
C PRO A 186 5.79 -15.64 3.81
N ASP A 187 6.53 -15.37 4.89
CA ASP A 187 6.89 -16.35 5.93
C ASP A 187 5.97 -16.28 7.16
N ALA A 188 4.93 -15.45 7.12
CA ALA A 188 3.99 -15.33 8.24
C ALA A 188 3.19 -16.63 8.43
N ASP A 189 2.95 -16.99 9.69
CA ASP A 189 2.14 -18.17 10.04
C ASP A 189 0.67 -17.95 9.66
N ASN A 190 0.20 -16.72 9.84
CA ASN A 190 -1.17 -16.33 9.50
C ASN A 190 -1.32 -16.08 8.00
N VAL A 191 -2.50 -16.38 7.47
CA VAL A 191 -2.90 -16.04 6.11
C VAL A 191 -4.00 -14.98 6.19
N LEU A 192 -3.95 -13.97 5.32
CA LEU A 192 -5.05 -13.02 5.23
C LEU A 192 -6.36 -13.72 4.85
N SER A 193 -7.41 -13.44 5.64
CA SER A 193 -8.76 -13.89 5.35
C SER A 193 -9.28 -13.21 4.07
N LEU A 194 -9.87 -14.01 3.19
CA LEU A 194 -10.57 -13.48 2.01
C LEU A 194 -11.90 -12.86 2.42
N GLU A 195 -12.60 -13.47 3.38
CA GLU A 195 -13.93 -13.06 3.85
C GLU A 195 -13.95 -11.64 4.42
N ASP A 196 -12.86 -11.24 5.08
CA ASP A 196 -12.79 -9.91 5.69
C ASP A 196 -12.41 -8.81 4.68
N GLY A 197 -12.06 -9.15 3.44
CA GLY A 197 -11.49 -8.22 2.46
C GLY A 197 -10.10 -7.67 2.84
N PRO A 198 -9.56 -6.74 2.05
CA PRO A 198 -8.21 -6.22 2.26
C PRO A 198 -8.11 -5.37 3.54
N PRO A 199 -6.99 -5.44 4.29
CA PRO A 199 -6.77 -4.59 5.46
C PRO A 199 -6.85 -3.09 5.13
N ASP A 200 -7.25 -2.27 6.10
CA ASP A 200 -7.37 -0.81 5.92
C ASP A 200 -5.98 -0.16 5.79
N VAL A 201 -5.00 -0.69 6.53
CA VAL A 201 -3.59 -0.30 6.46
C VAL A 201 -2.73 -1.53 6.17
N VAL A 202 -1.94 -1.48 5.11
CA VAL A 202 -1.01 -2.56 4.72
C VAL A 202 0.42 -2.04 4.73
N ILE A 203 1.30 -2.74 5.44
CA ILE A 203 2.74 -2.46 5.48
C ILE A 203 3.45 -3.49 4.60
N VAL A 204 4.26 -3.01 3.66
CA VAL A 204 5.02 -3.83 2.71
C VAL A 204 6.50 -3.55 2.87
N GLY A 205 7.30 -4.61 3.05
CA GLY A 205 8.74 -4.46 3.13
C GLY A 205 9.38 -4.10 1.79
N MET A 206 10.20 -3.06 1.75
CA MET A 206 10.93 -2.61 0.55
C MET A 206 12.24 -3.38 0.40
N LEU A 207 12.13 -4.70 0.29
CA LEU A 207 13.26 -5.60 0.15
C LEU A 207 13.41 -6.09 -1.29
N VAL A 208 14.63 -6.02 -1.82
CA VAL A 208 15.00 -6.66 -3.09
C VAL A 208 16.22 -7.53 -2.82
N ASP A 209 15.97 -8.78 -2.46
CA ASP A 209 17.01 -9.78 -2.22
C ASP A 209 17.08 -10.79 -3.37
N ARG A 210 18.30 -11.16 -3.77
CA ARG A 210 18.53 -12.29 -4.68
C ARG A 210 18.54 -13.63 -3.95
N LEU A 211 18.76 -13.57 -2.64
CA LEU A 211 18.76 -14.71 -1.73
C LEU A 211 17.71 -14.40 -0.67
N THR A 212 16.52 -14.96 -0.83
CA THR A 212 15.42 -14.75 0.11
C THR A 212 15.87 -15.14 1.51
N GLN A 213 15.96 -14.17 2.41
CA GLN A 213 16.17 -14.41 3.82
C GLN A 213 14.82 -14.71 4.46
N LEU A 214 14.68 -15.93 4.98
CA LEU A 214 13.47 -16.37 5.65
C LEU A 214 13.20 -15.51 6.89
N ASN A 215 11.91 -15.29 7.19
CA ASN A 215 11.38 -14.61 8.37
C ASN A 215 11.76 -13.13 8.51
N ARG A 216 12.53 -12.54 7.59
CA ARG A 216 13.01 -11.17 7.74
C ARG A 216 11.89 -10.14 7.91
N SER A 217 10.84 -10.23 7.08
CA SER A 217 9.68 -9.33 7.20
C SER A 217 8.80 -9.65 8.41
N LYS A 218 8.76 -10.93 8.82
CA LYS A 218 8.03 -11.38 10.01
C LYS A 218 8.68 -10.82 11.28
N GLU A 219 9.99 -11.01 11.44
CA GLU A 219 10.78 -10.45 12.54
C GLU A 219 10.69 -8.93 12.57
N ARG A 220 10.80 -8.27 11.40
CA ARG A 220 10.66 -6.82 11.29
C ARG A 220 9.31 -6.30 11.80
N SER A 221 8.22 -7.05 11.59
CA SER A 221 6.91 -6.64 12.09
C SER A 221 6.88 -6.58 13.63
N LEU A 222 7.53 -7.55 14.29
CA LEU A 222 7.66 -7.62 15.75
C LEU A 222 8.54 -6.49 16.29
N ASP A 223 9.62 -6.15 15.58
CA ASP A 223 10.51 -5.03 15.96
C ASP A 223 9.80 -3.66 15.91
N ILE A 224 8.80 -3.49 15.05
CA ILE A 224 8.06 -2.23 14.92
C ILE A 224 7.05 -2.09 16.05
N ASP A 225 6.22 -3.12 16.26
CA ASP A 225 5.25 -3.21 17.36
C ASP A 225 4.75 -4.66 17.43
N GLU A 226 4.83 -5.28 18.61
CA GLU A 226 4.37 -6.66 18.86
C GLU A 226 2.88 -6.88 18.54
N ASN A 227 2.08 -5.79 18.47
CA ASN A 227 0.65 -5.84 18.19
C ASN A 227 0.32 -5.70 16.70
N ILE A 228 1.31 -5.48 15.84
CA ILE A 228 1.06 -5.45 14.39
C ILE A 228 0.81 -6.88 13.91
N TYR A 229 -0.40 -7.10 13.39
CA TYR A 229 -0.75 -8.37 12.79
C TYR A 229 0.13 -8.65 11.56
N CYS A 230 0.81 -9.79 11.55
CA CYS A 230 1.63 -10.24 10.43
C CYS A 230 0.95 -11.41 9.72
N ALA A 231 0.78 -11.30 8.41
CA ALA A 231 0.14 -12.33 7.58
C ALA A 231 0.72 -12.39 6.18
N ARG A 232 0.58 -13.55 5.55
CA ARG A 232 0.92 -13.78 4.14
C ARG A 232 -0.31 -13.66 3.25
N LEU A 233 -0.07 -13.43 1.96
CA LEU A 233 -1.14 -13.41 0.96
C LEU A 233 -1.69 -14.83 0.74
N PRO A 234 -3.02 -15.00 0.57
CA PRO A 234 -3.64 -16.31 0.33
C PRO A 234 -3.43 -16.80 -1.11
N LEU A 235 -2.17 -16.86 -1.58
CA LEU A 235 -1.86 -17.20 -2.99
C LEU A 235 -2.29 -18.62 -3.39
N HIS A 236 -2.37 -19.53 -2.42
CA HIS A 236 -2.80 -20.92 -2.63
C HIS A 236 -4.25 -21.04 -3.15
N THR A 237 -5.11 -20.05 -2.88
CA THR A 237 -6.53 -20.08 -3.26
C THR A 237 -6.75 -19.89 -4.77
N ILE A 238 -5.73 -19.43 -5.49
CA ILE A 238 -5.84 -19.11 -6.92
C ILE A 238 -5.78 -20.39 -7.79
N GLY A 239 -5.28 -21.50 -7.23
CA GLY A 239 -5.09 -22.76 -7.96
C GLY A 239 -4.04 -22.67 -9.08
N ALA A 240 -3.14 -21.69 -9.04
CA ALA A 240 -2.03 -21.60 -9.97
C ALA A 240 -0.93 -22.57 -9.52
N SER A 241 -0.71 -23.64 -10.30
CA SER A 241 0.31 -24.68 -10.04
C SER A 241 1.71 -24.11 -9.79
N ASP A 242 2.00 -22.96 -10.39
CA ASP A 242 3.35 -22.39 -10.45
C ASP A 242 3.62 -21.38 -9.32
N LEU A 243 2.63 -21.10 -8.45
CA LEU A 243 2.75 -20.16 -7.34
C LEU A 243 2.71 -20.91 -6.02
N SER A 244 3.86 -20.97 -5.35
CA SER A 244 3.91 -21.42 -3.97
C SER A 244 3.11 -20.49 -3.07
N SER A 245 2.55 -21.06 -1.99
CA SER A 245 1.78 -20.29 -1.02
C SER A 245 2.62 -19.25 -0.24
N ASN A 246 3.95 -19.38 -0.30
CA ASN A 246 4.94 -18.50 0.34
C ASN A 246 5.83 -17.80 -0.70
N GLU A 247 5.41 -17.70 -1.96
CA GLU A 247 6.24 -17.11 -3.02
C GLU A 247 6.55 -15.65 -2.68
N PRO A 248 7.84 -15.26 -2.52
CA PRO A 248 8.18 -13.86 -2.34
C PRO A 248 7.90 -13.11 -3.64
N LEU A 249 6.94 -12.18 -3.62
CA LEU A 249 6.60 -11.35 -4.78
C LEU A 249 7.43 -10.06 -4.84
N ASN A 250 7.60 -9.51 -6.03
CA ASN A 250 8.19 -8.18 -6.19
C ASN A 250 7.30 -7.12 -5.53
N ILE A 251 7.92 -6.06 -5.00
CA ILE A 251 7.24 -4.93 -4.35
C ILE A 251 6.14 -4.36 -5.25
N ASP A 252 6.47 -4.06 -6.52
CA ASP A 252 5.54 -3.48 -7.48
C ASP A 252 4.29 -4.35 -7.71
N THR A 253 4.47 -5.65 -7.58
CA THR A 253 3.47 -6.68 -7.81
C THR A 253 2.58 -6.84 -6.58
N VAL A 254 3.14 -6.80 -5.37
CA VAL A 254 2.36 -6.76 -4.11
C VAL A 254 1.51 -5.49 -4.04
N LEU A 255 2.10 -4.34 -4.34
CA LEU A 255 1.38 -3.05 -4.33
C LEU A 255 0.22 -3.03 -5.32
N GLU A 256 0.45 -3.52 -6.55
CA GLU A 256 -0.59 -3.65 -7.57
C GLU A 256 -1.70 -4.62 -7.14
N LEU A 257 -1.33 -5.80 -6.65
CA LEU A 257 -2.29 -6.82 -6.19
C LEU A 257 -3.20 -6.26 -5.09
N ILE A 258 -2.61 -5.69 -4.04
CA ILE A 258 -3.36 -5.14 -2.91
C ILE A 258 -4.28 -4.00 -3.35
N THR A 259 -3.78 -3.09 -4.20
CA THR A 259 -4.58 -2.00 -4.77
C THR A 259 -5.77 -2.52 -5.56
N ARG A 260 -5.56 -3.52 -6.43
CA ARG A 260 -6.64 -4.14 -7.21
C ARG A 260 -7.63 -4.91 -6.33
N TRP A 261 -7.17 -5.58 -5.28
CA TRP A 261 -8.04 -6.29 -4.35
C TRP A 261 -8.98 -5.30 -3.66
N HIS A 262 -8.43 -4.18 -3.17
CA HIS A 262 -9.21 -3.09 -2.59
C HIS A 262 -10.26 -2.53 -3.56
N TRP A 263 -9.87 -2.15 -4.77
CA TRP A 263 -10.84 -1.64 -5.77
C TRP A 263 -11.92 -2.65 -6.14
N ASN A 264 -11.55 -3.93 -6.28
CA ASN A 264 -12.51 -4.99 -6.58
C ASN A 264 -13.51 -5.18 -5.43
N PHE A 265 -13.03 -5.16 -4.19
CA PHE A 265 -13.83 -5.34 -2.99
C PHE A 265 -14.79 -4.15 -2.77
N VAL A 266 -14.30 -2.91 -2.84
CA VAL A 266 -15.13 -1.69 -2.76
C VAL A 266 -16.14 -1.62 -3.91
N GLY A 267 -15.78 -2.15 -5.09
CA GLY A 267 -16.67 -2.32 -6.23
C GLY A 267 -17.78 -3.36 -6.06
N GLY A 268 -17.90 -4.00 -4.89
CA GLY A 268 -18.96 -4.96 -4.57
C GLY A 268 -18.75 -6.36 -5.17
N LYS A 269 -17.54 -6.70 -5.62
CA LYS A 269 -17.24 -8.08 -6.01
C LYS A 269 -17.18 -8.95 -4.76
N LYS A 270 -17.70 -10.18 -4.87
CA LYS A 270 -17.52 -11.21 -3.84
C LYS A 270 -16.05 -11.33 -3.44
N GLU A 271 -15.84 -11.55 -2.16
CA GLU A 271 -14.59 -11.55 -1.41
C GLU A 271 -13.46 -12.33 -2.12
N GLU A 272 -13.71 -13.62 -2.38
CA GLU A 272 -12.77 -14.51 -3.04
C GLU A 272 -12.51 -14.10 -4.49
N THR A 273 -13.57 -13.75 -5.23
CA THR A 273 -13.48 -13.29 -6.62
C THR A 273 -12.67 -12.00 -6.74
N ALA A 274 -12.82 -11.09 -5.78
CA ALA A 274 -12.11 -9.81 -5.73
C ALA A 274 -10.59 -10.04 -5.63
N PHE A 275 -10.16 -10.92 -4.72
CA PHE A 275 -8.76 -11.27 -4.54
C PHE A 275 -8.20 -12.07 -5.73
N ARG A 276 -8.95 -13.08 -6.21
CA ARG A 276 -8.51 -13.92 -7.32
C ARG A 276 -8.27 -13.11 -8.59
N MET A 277 -9.21 -12.22 -8.94
CA MET A 277 -9.06 -11.31 -10.08
C MET A 277 -7.87 -10.37 -9.90
N ALA A 278 -7.72 -9.78 -8.71
CA ALA A 278 -6.59 -8.90 -8.41
C ALA A 278 -5.25 -9.60 -8.62
N THR A 279 -5.14 -10.84 -8.15
CA THR A 279 -3.89 -11.60 -8.28
C THR A 279 -3.62 -12.02 -9.72
N LEU A 280 -4.62 -12.51 -10.46
CA LEU A 280 -4.45 -12.86 -11.87
C LEU A 280 -3.93 -11.69 -12.70
N TYR A 281 -4.51 -10.49 -12.52
CA TYR A 281 -4.03 -9.29 -13.21
C TYR A 281 -2.63 -8.88 -12.76
N ALA A 282 -2.35 -8.86 -11.44
CA ALA A 282 -1.04 -8.50 -10.93
C ALA A 282 0.05 -9.46 -11.45
N MET A 283 -0.23 -10.77 -11.52
CA MET A 283 0.68 -11.77 -12.09
C MET A 283 0.87 -11.59 -13.60
N ALA A 284 -0.19 -11.24 -14.34
CA ALA A 284 -0.07 -10.92 -15.77
C ALA A 284 0.82 -9.69 -16.00
N THR A 285 0.64 -8.61 -15.23
CA THR A 285 1.52 -7.43 -15.28
C THR A 285 2.95 -7.78 -14.84
N HIS A 286 3.10 -8.63 -13.82
CA HIS A 286 4.39 -9.10 -13.34
C HIS A 286 5.21 -9.77 -14.45
N ARG A 287 4.61 -10.75 -15.16
CA ARG A 287 5.26 -11.47 -16.27
C ARG A 287 5.70 -10.52 -17.39
N LYS A 288 4.92 -9.48 -17.68
CA LYS A 288 5.29 -8.45 -18.66
C LYS A 288 6.47 -7.58 -18.20
N ARG A 289 6.51 -7.20 -16.92
CA ARG A 289 7.59 -6.35 -16.35
C ARG A 289 8.88 -7.12 -16.11
N HIS A 290 8.78 -8.40 -15.77
CA HIS A 290 9.89 -9.24 -15.30
C HIS A 290 9.92 -10.58 -16.06
N PRO A 291 10.08 -10.58 -17.39
CA PRO A 291 9.96 -11.80 -18.21
C PRO A 291 11.00 -12.88 -17.88
N ASN A 292 12.14 -12.48 -17.32
CA ASN A 292 13.23 -13.37 -16.93
C ASN A 292 13.14 -13.86 -15.48
N ARG A 293 12.09 -13.48 -14.75
CA ARG A 293 11.92 -13.93 -13.36
C ARG A 293 11.23 -15.28 -13.35
N THR A 294 11.96 -16.30 -12.93
CA THR A 294 11.42 -17.62 -12.58
C THR A 294 10.82 -17.56 -11.19
N LEU A 295 9.59 -18.06 -11.04
CA LEU A 295 9.00 -18.30 -9.71
C LEU A 295 9.75 -19.45 -9.03
N HIS A 296 9.82 -19.44 -7.70
CA HIS A 296 10.55 -20.47 -7.00
C HIS A 296 9.74 -21.77 -7.02
N ASN A 297 10.21 -22.76 -7.77
CA ASN A 297 9.64 -24.11 -7.70
C ASN A 297 9.93 -24.66 -6.29
N ASN A 298 8.87 -25.01 -5.56
CA ASN A 298 8.91 -25.49 -4.17
C ASN A 298 9.82 -26.70 -3.94
N GLU A 299 10.21 -27.43 -4.99
CA GLU A 299 11.02 -28.64 -4.87
C GLU A 299 12.40 -28.39 -4.25
N GLN A 300 13.00 -27.20 -4.40
CA GLN A 300 14.36 -26.95 -3.89
C GLN A 300 14.44 -26.68 -2.38
N GLN A 301 13.36 -26.21 -1.73
CA GLN A 301 13.42 -25.91 -0.29
C GLN A 301 13.34 -27.17 0.58
N LEU A 302 12.66 -28.23 0.12
CA LEU A 302 12.56 -29.51 0.85
C LEU A 302 13.91 -30.22 1.02
N PHE A 303 14.89 -29.97 0.15
CA PHE A 303 16.21 -30.60 0.24
C PHE A 303 17.17 -29.89 1.22
N SER A 304 16.88 -28.66 1.62
CA SER A 304 17.78 -27.88 2.50
C SER A 304 17.54 -28.17 3.99
N SER A 305 16.33 -28.57 4.37
CA SER A 305 15.96 -28.88 5.76
C SER A 305 16.46 -30.25 6.24
N ASN A 306 16.75 -31.20 5.33
CA ASN A 306 17.17 -32.55 5.70
C ASN A 306 18.67 -32.71 5.96
N ASN A 307 19.49 -31.67 5.78
CA ASN A 307 20.95 -31.72 5.95
C ASN A 307 21.46 -30.96 7.19
N GLN A 308 20.57 -30.56 8.12
CA GLN A 308 20.94 -29.91 9.39
C GLN A 308 20.51 -30.71 10.63
N SER A 309 20.25 -32.02 10.48
CA SER A 309 19.98 -32.95 11.59
C SER A 309 21.23 -33.73 11.97
#